data_AF-A0A957MHM4-F1
#
_entry.id   AF-A0A957MHM4-F1
#
_cell.length_a   1.000
_cell.length_b   1.000
_cell.length_c   1.000
_cell.angle_alpha   90.00
_cell.angle_beta   90.00
_cell.angle_gamma   90.00
#
_symmetry.space_group_name_H-M   'P 1'
#
loop_
_entity.id
_entity.type
_entity.pdbx_description
1 polymer ?
#
loop_
_entity_poly.entity_id
_entity_poly.type
_entity_poly.pdbx_seq_one_letter_code
_entity_poly.pdbx_strand_id
1 'polypeptide(L)'
;MKYFARIGSNEYEVEITDSQILLDGEPVNVDIVRSGTPELFSILFGGQSHELLVTSDRFNYTVSIRSQQFQVQVQDERSRRLNQARKMPSLPAGELAVVAPIPGLVVKVL
;
A
#
# COMPACT_ATOMS: atom_id res chain seq x y z
N MET A 1 -10.93 5.28 14.12
CA MET A 1 -10.06 6.03 13.20
C MET A 1 -10.26 5.49 11.80
N LYS A 2 -10.30 6.37 10.79
CA LYS A 2 -10.62 6.02 9.41
C LYS A 2 -9.39 6.11 8.52
N TYR A 3 -9.20 5.09 7.69
CA TYR A 3 -8.09 4.93 6.77
C TYR A 3 -8.63 4.59 5.38
N PHE A 4 -7.84 4.92 4.38
CA PHE A 4 -8.10 4.54 2.99
C PHE A 4 -6.89 3.79 2.48
N ALA A 5 -7.10 2.54 2.11
CA ALA A 5 -6.09 1.66 1.55
C ALA A 5 -6.32 1.52 0.05
N ARG A 6 -5.34 1.89 -0.75
CA ARG A 6 -5.39 1.76 -2.20
C ARG A 6 -4.46 0.65 -2.68
N ILE A 7 -5.01 -0.28 -3.45
CA ILE A 7 -4.29 -1.40 -4.08
C ILE A 7 -4.55 -1.32 -5.59
N GLY A 8 -3.56 -0.87 -6.34
CA GLY A 8 -3.72 -0.60 -7.78
C GLY A 8 -4.75 0.51 -8.05
N SER A 9 -5.85 0.17 -8.73
CA SER A 9 -6.98 1.07 -9.01
C SER A 9 -8.08 1.03 -7.95
N ASN A 10 -8.05 0.06 -7.05
CA ASN A 10 -9.12 -0.15 -6.08
C ASN A 10 -8.77 0.57 -4.77
N GLU A 11 -9.73 1.30 -4.23
CA GLU A 11 -9.63 1.96 -2.93
C GLU A 11 -10.62 1.30 -1.98
N TYR A 12 -10.15 0.98 -0.78
CA TYR A 12 -10.92 0.37 0.29
C TYR A 12 -10.93 1.30 1.50
N GLU A 13 -12.10 1.49 2.07
CA GLU A 13 -12.31 2.23 3.29
C GLU A 13 -12.15 1.30 4.50
N VAL A 14 -11.24 1.64 5.41
CA VAL A 14 -11.00 0.85 6.63
C VAL A 14 -11.28 1.72 7.85
N GLU A 15 -12.27 1.33 8.64
CA GLU A 15 -12.59 1.98 9.90
C GLU A 15 -12.20 1.06 11.07
N ILE A 16 -11.32 1.58 11.92
CA ILE A 16 -10.84 0.88 13.12
C ILE A 16 -11.49 1.53 14.34
N THR A 17 -12.37 0.81 15.02
CA THR A 17 -12.92 1.18 16.32
C THR A 17 -12.21 0.39 17.41
N ASP A 18 -12.38 0.75 18.69
CA ASP A 18 -11.76 0.05 19.82
C ASP A 18 -12.13 -1.44 19.90
N SER A 19 -13.26 -1.84 19.30
CA SER A 19 -13.81 -3.19 19.39
C SER A 19 -13.88 -3.95 18.05
N GLN A 20 -13.80 -3.26 16.91
CA GLN A 20 -14.04 -3.89 15.61
C GLN A 20 -13.34 -3.14 14.47
N ILE A 21 -13.10 -3.87 13.39
CA ILE A 21 -12.60 -3.34 12.12
C ILE A 21 -13.73 -3.48 11.10
N LEU A 22 -14.05 -2.39 10.40
CA LEU A 22 -14.99 -2.36 9.29
C LEU A 22 -14.22 -2.12 7.99
N LEU A 23 -14.50 -2.90 6.95
CA LEU A 23 -13.97 -2.73 5.60
C LEU A 23 -15.15 -2.42 4.68
N ASP A 24 -15.16 -1.23 4.08
CA ASP A 24 -16.27 -0.70 3.27
C ASP A 24 -17.64 -0.80 3.96
N GLY A 25 -17.65 -0.68 5.29
CA GLY A 25 -18.85 -0.77 6.13
C GLY A 25 -19.21 -2.19 6.58
N GLU A 26 -18.51 -3.23 6.11
CA GLU A 26 -18.72 -4.60 6.56
C GLU A 26 -17.76 -4.98 7.70
N PRO A 27 -18.26 -5.58 8.80
CA PRO A 27 -17.40 -6.00 9.91
C PRO A 27 -16.51 -7.16 9.49
N VAL A 28 -15.21 -6.97 9.69
CA VAL A 28 -14.18 -7.95 9.36
C VAL A 28 -13.52 -8.41 10.66
N ASN A 29 -13.59 -9.72 10.91
CA ASN A 29 -12.86 -10.35 12.01
C ASN A 29 -11.50 -10.86 11.52
N VAL A 30 -10.45 -10.23 12.01
CA VAL A 30 -9.05 -10.52 11.67
C VAL A 30 -8.24 -10.47 12.95
N ASP A 31 -7.52 -11.56 13.25
CA ASP A 31 -6.50 -11.57 14.29
C ASP A 31 -5.12 -11.47 13.64
N ILE A 32 -4.30 -10.54 14.13
CA ILE A 32 -2.93 -10.34 13.64
C ILE A 32 -1.93 -10.51 14.76
N VAL A 33 -0.90 -11.31 14.50
CA VAL A 33 0.22 -11.53 15.42
C VAL A 33 1.52 -11.31 14.66
N ARG A 34 2.45 -10.56 15.27
CA ARG A 34 3.80 -10.39 14.71
C ARG A 34 4.63 -11.65 15.00
N SER A 35 5.25 -12.22 13.97
CA SER A 35 5.95 -13.50 14.08
C SER A 35 7.45 -13.35 13.80
N GLY A 36 8.30 -13.52 14.82
CA GLY A 36 9.76 -13.57 14.68
C GLY A 36 10.42 -12.24 14.29
N THR A 37 10.29 -11.82 13.03
CA THR A 37 10.93 -10.64 12.43
C THR A 37 9.93 -9.46 12.36
N PRO A 38 10.37 -8.19 12.44
CA PRO A 38 9.46 -7.04 12.44
C PRO A 38 8.55 -6.93 11.20
N GLU A 39 8.97 -7.50 10.08
CA GLU A 39 8.27 -7.44 8.81
C GLU A 39 7.32 -8.62 8.61
N LEU A 40 7.40 -9.68 9.44
CA LEU A 40 6.61 -10.89 9.27
C LEU A 40 5.40 -10.91 10.23
N PHE A 41 4.23 -11.14 9.66
CA PHE A 41 2.95 -11.18 10.36
C PHE A 41 2.21 -12.47 10.03
N SER A 42 1.60 -13.07 11.05
CA SER A 42 0.62 -14.14 10.89
C SER A 42 -0.76 -13.55 11.07
N ILE A 43 -1.63 -13.76 10.09
CA ILE A 43 -3.02 -13.31 10.12
C ILE A 43 -3.94 -14.52 10.11
N LEU A 44 -4.90 -14.54 11.03
CA LEU A 44 -6.05 -15.43 10.97
C LEU A 44 -7.23 -14.69 10.33
N PHE A 45 -7.65 -15.17 9.17
CA PHE A 45 -8.80 -14.63 8.46
C PHE A 45 -9.65 -15.76 7.89
N GLY A 46 -10.97 -15.72 8.12
CA GLY A 46 -11.88 -16.77 7.67
C GLY A 46 -11.55 -18.17 8.22
N GLY A 47 -10.94 -18.25 9.41
CA GLY A 47 -10.50 -19.51 10.01
C GLY A 47 -9.22 -20.12 9.39
N GLN A 48 -8.54 -19.39 8.50
CA GLN A 48 -7.29 -19.83 7.88
C GLN A 48 -6.13 -18.90 8.25
N SER A 49 -5.02 -19.49 8.66
CA SER A 49 -3.79 -18.76 8.97
C SER A 49 -3.01 -18.44 7.69
N HIS A 50 -2.56 -17.20 7.58
CA HIS A 50 -1.82 -16.68 6.44
C HIS A 50 -0.56 -15.95 6.92
N GLU A 51 0.56 -16.21 6.28
CA GLU A 51 1.80 -15.47 6.52
C GLU A 51 1.93 -14.30 5.54
N LEU A 52 2.30 -13.16 6.09
CA LEU A 52 2.45 -11.90 5.40
C LEU A 52 3.81 -11.30 5.69
N LEU A 53 4.53 -10.94 4.62
CA LEU A 53 5.73 -10.11 4.71
C LEU A 53 5.35 -8.68 4.34
N VAL A 54 5.46 -7.77 5.30
CA VAL A 54 5.10 -6.36 5.16
C VAL A 54 6.35 -5.51 5.33
N THR A 55 6.75 -4.84 4.25
CA THR A 55 7.76 -3.79 4.31
C THR A 55 7.08 -2.44 4.14
N SER A 56 7.55 -1.44 4.88
CA SER A 56 6.95 -0.11 4.91
C SER A 56 7.98 0.96 4.59
N ASP A 57 7.60 1.89 3.72
CA ASP A 57 8.16 3.23 3.66
C ASP A 57 7.26 4.18 4.49
N ARG A 58 7.11 5.47 4.14
CA ARG A 58 6.22 6.41 4.85
C ARG A 58 4.73 6.06 4.77
N PHE A 59 4.18 6.03 3.56
CA PHE A 59 2.74 5.80 3.31
C PHE A 59 2.51 4.65 2.32
N ASN A 60 3.60 4.04 1.85
CA ASN A 60 3.59 2.97 0.89
C ASN A 60 4.04 1.71 1.61
N TYR A 61 3.24 0.67 1.47
CA TYR A 61 3.48 -0.65 2.02
C TYR A 61 3.61 -1.63 0.88
N THR A 62 4.57 -2.53 0.99
CA THR A 62 4.64 -3.71 0.13
C THR A 62 4.25 -4.90 0.98
N VAL A 63 3.15 -5.53 0.62
CA VAL A 63 2.59 -6.68 1.32
C VAL A 63 2.72 -7.90 0.43
N SER A 64 3.48 -8.90 0.88
CA SER A 64 3.63 -10.17 0.18
C SER A 64 2.88 -11.26 0.94
N ILE A 65 2.00 -11.96 0.25
CA ILE A 65 1.26 -13.11 0.76
C ILE A 65 1.40 -14.26 -0.23
N ARG A 66 1.86 -15.41 0.27
CA ARG A 66 2.22 -16.57 -0.59
C ARG A 66 3.24 -16.12 -1.66
N SER A 67 2.93 -16.31 -2.95
CA SER A 67 3.79 -15.90 -4.09
C SER A 67 3.29 -14.63 -4.79
N GLN A 68 2.46 -13.82 -4.13
CA GLN A 68 1.93 -12.58 -4.69
C GLN A 68 2.35 -11.39 -3.84
N GLN A 69 2.68 -10.29 -4.51
CA GLN A 69 3.11 -9.04 -3.91
C GLN A 69 2.15 -7.92 -4.30
N PHE A 70 1.71 -7.16 -3.30
CA PHE A 70 0.77 -6.06 -3.45
C PHE A 70 1.42 -4.77 -2.96
N GLN A 71 1.32 -3.73 -3.78
CA GLN A 71 1.63 -2.36 -3.35
C GLN A 71 0.35 -1.74 -2.77
N VAL A 72 0.43 -1.35 -1.51
CA VAL A 72 -0.68 -0.78 -0.75
C VAL A 72 -0.30 0.61 -0.30
N GLN A 73 -1.04 1.61 -0.75
CA GLN A 73 -0.90 2.97 -0.25
C GLN A 73 -1.95 3.22 0.83
N VAL A 74 -1.53 3.59 2.04
CA VAL A 74 -2.46 3.84 3.16
C VAL A 74 -2.42 5.32 3.53
N GLN A 75 -3.60 5.93 3.62
CA GLN A 75 -3.76 7.32 4.03
C GLN A 75 -4.77 7.41 5.17
N ASP A 76 -4.47 8.21 6.20
CA ASP A 76 -5.45 8.53 7.24
C ASP A 76 -6.40 9.64 6.76
N GLU A 77 -7.55 9.76 7.42
CA GLU A 77 -8.55 10.78 7.10
C GLU A 77 -8.01 12.22 7.15
N ARG A 78 -7.11 12.54 8.09
CA ARG A 78 -6.55 13.89 8.26
C ARG A 78 -5.61 14.26 7.11
N SER A 79 -4.77 13.33 6.70
CA SER A 79 -3.83 13.46 5.57
C SER A 79 -4.58 13.52 4.25
N ARG A 80 -5.70 12.77 4.10
CA ARG A 80 -6.56 12.84 2.92
C ARG A 80 -7.17 14.23 2.74
N ARG A 81 -7.68 14.85 3.80
CA ARG A 81 -8.23 16.23 3.72
C ARG A 81 -7.18 17.26 3.31
N LEU A 82 -5.94 17.11 3.80
CA LEU A 82 -4.83 17.98 3.40
C LEU A 82 -4.35 17.73 1.96
N ASN A 83 -4.31 16.48 1.53
CA ASN A 83 -3.87 16.09 0.19
C ASN A 83 -4.94 16.34 -0.89
N GLN A 84 -6.24 16.27 -0.58
CA GLN A 84 -7.29 16.67 -1.54
C GLN A 84 -7.25 18.17 -1.84
N ALA A 85 -6.81 19.01 -0.90
CA ALA A 85 -6.57 20.43 -1.13
C ALA A 85 -5.32 20.69 -2.00
N ARG A 86 -4.36 19.75 -2.03
CA ARG A 86 -3.25 19.76 -2.97
C ARG A 86 -3.71 19.05 -4.24
N LYS A 87 -4.15 19.80 -5.26
CA LYS A 87 -4.19 19.30 -6.64
C LYS A 87 -2.93 18.46 -6.85
N MET A 88 -3.09 17.15 -7.09
CA MET A 88 -1.95 16.35 -7.52
C MET A 88 -1.34 17.09 -8.72
N PRO A 89 -0.01 17.29 -8.77
CA PRO A 89 0.59 17.74 -10.00
C PRO A 89 0.12 16.74 -11.05
N SER A 90 -0.67 17.21 -12.01
CA SER A 90 -0.90 16.43 -13.22
C SER A 90 0.49 16.07 -13.72
N LEU A 91 0.76 14.77 -13.91
CA LEU A 91 1.92 14.34 -14.68
C LEU A 91 1.94 15.21 -15.93
N PRO A 92 3.02 15.98 -16.19
CA PRO A 92 3.08 16.79 -17.38
C PRO A 92 2.79 15.87 -18.57
N ALA A 93 1.74 16.18 -19.33
CA ALA A 93 1.47 15.48 -20.57
C ALA A 93 2.62 15.82 -21.52
N GLY A 94 3.49 14.85 -21.76
CA GLY A 94 4.70 15.01 -22.56
C GLY A 94 5.50 13.71 -22.60
N GLU A 95 6.39 13.60 -23.58
CA GLU A 95 7.28 12.45 -23.70
C GLU A 95 8.23 12.39 -22.49
N LEU A 96 8.31 11.22 -21.84
CA LEU A 96 9.26 10.98 -20.76
C LEU A 96 10.66 10.78 -21.37
N ALA A 97 11.42 11.87 -21.51
CA ALA A 97 12.76 11.82 -22.06
C ALA A 97 13.70 11.05 -21.11
N VAL A 98 14.16 9.87 -21.53
CA VAL A 98 15.26 9.15 -20.89
C VAL A 98 16.57 9.70 -21.44
N VAL A 99 17.21 10.59 -20.68
CA VAL A 99 18.49 11.22 -21.07
C VAL A 99 19.68 10.46 -20.51
N ALA A 100 20.76 10.38 -21.30
CA ALA A 100 22.01 9.82 -20.82
C ALA A 100 22.66 10.80 -19.80
N PRO A 101 23.07 10.34 -18.61
CA PRO A 101 23.66 11.20 -17.60
C PRO A 101 25.07 11.68 -17.98
N ILE A 102 25.72 11.02 -18.95
CA ILE A 102 27.05 11.32 -19.45
C ILE A 102 27.14 11.05 -20.96
N PRO A 103 28.06 11.71 -21.69
CA PRO A 103 28.37 11.35 -23.08
C PRO A 103 29.04 9.97 -23.15
N GLY A 104 28.60 9.12 -24.08
CA GLY A 104 29.15 7.78 -24.25
C GLY A 104 28.57 7.02 -25.44
N LEU A 105 29.10 5.82 -25.70
CA LEU A 105 28.62 4.91 -26.75
C LEU A 105 27.62 3.91 -26.15
N VAL A 106 26.41 3.80 -26.71
CA VAL A 106 25.40 2.82 -26.27
C VAL A 106 25.75 1.44 -26.82
N VAL A 107 26.11 0.51 -25.93
CA VAL A 107 26.59 -0.83 -26.32
C VAL A 107 25.45 -1.85 -26.49
N LYS A 108 24.34 -1.68 -25.77
CA LYS A 108 23.17 -2.57 -25.85
C LYS A 108 21.91 -1.90 -25.27
N VAL A 109 20.77 -2.13 -25.91
CA VAL A 109 19.42 -1.88 -25.38
C VAL A 109 18.72 -3.24 -25.22
N LEU A 110 17.95 -3.43 -24.15
CA LEU A 110 17.21 -4.67 -23.86
C LEU A 110 15.78 -4.59 -24.39
#